data_AF-A0A2X3JCN6-F1
#
_entry.id   AF-A0A2X3JCN6-F1
#
_cell.length_a   1.000
_cell.length_b   1.000
_cell.length_c   1.000
_cell.angle_alpha   90.00
_cell.angle_beta   90.00
_cell.angle_gamma   90.00
#
_symmetry.space_group_name_H-M   'P 1'
#
loop_
_entity.id
_entity.type
_entity.pdbx_description
1 polymer ?
#
loop_
_entity_poly.entity_id
_entity_poly.type
_entity_poly.pdbx_seq_one_letter_code
_entity_poly.pdbx_strand_id
1 'polypeptide(L)' 'MKNVNDFERVTLGFFPTPLESLPRLSETLGLNVKIKRDDYSGFGRRR' A
#
# COMPACT_ATOMS: atom_id res chain seq x y z
N MET A 1 4.33 0.97 28.42
CA MET A 1 4.46 1.40 27.00
C MET A 1 3.26 0.84 26.26
N LYS A 2 2.53 1.64 25.48
CA LYS A 2 1.39 1.13 24.71
C LYS A 2 1.86 0.48 23.41
N ASN A 3 1.19 -0.58 22.97
CA ASN A 3 1.38 -1.24 21.69
C ASN A 3 0.49 -0.59 20.62
N VAL A 4 0.83 -0.73 19.34
CA VAL A 4 0.01 -0.19 18.23
C VAL A 4 -1.41 -0.79 18.20
N ASN A 5 -1.57 -2.00 18.76
CA ASN A 5 -2.85 -2.69 18.84
C ASN A 5 -3.73 -2.17 19.99
N ASP A 6 -3.21 -1.30 20.87
CA ASP A 6 -3.97 -0.69 21.97
C ASP A 6 -4.83 0.50 21.48
N PHE A 7 -4.75 0.85 20.19
CA PHE A 7 -5.46 1.95 19.57
C PHE A 7 -6.52 1.43 18.58
N GLU A 8 -7.75 1.91 18.69
CA GLU A 8 -8.83 1.56 17.76
C GLU A 8 -8.49 2.03 16.33
N ARG A 9 -8.74 1.16 15.33
CA ARG A 9 -8.50 1.46 13.92
C ARG A 9 -9.82 1.73 13.20
N VAL A 10 -9.99 2.94 12.70
CA VAL A 10 -11.13 3.30 11.84
C VAL A 10 -10.84 2.86 10.40
N THR A 11 -11.77 2.15 9.78
CA THR A 11 -11.64 1.72 8.38
C THR A 11 -11.99 2.86 7.44
N LEU A 12 -10.97 3.57 6.94
CA LEU A 12 -11.13 4.73 6.05
C LEU A 12 -10.96 4.40 4.56
N GLY A 13 -10.64 3.16 4.20
CA GLY A 13 -10.34 2.79 2.82
C GLY A 13 -10.11 1.29 2.64
N PHE A 14 -9.58 0.92 1.47
CA PHE A 14 -9.28 -0.47 1.12
C PHE A 14 -7.84 -0.81 1.44
N PHE A 15 -7.69 -1.74 2.36
CA PHE A 15 -6.39 -2.27 2.77
C PHE A 15 -6.47 -3.80 2.82
N PRO A 16 -5.35 -4.52 2.57
CA PRO A 16 -4.06 -3.99 2.16
C PRO A 16 -4.05 -3.52 0.70
N THR A 17 -3.33 -2.44 0.42
CA THR A 17 -3.06 -2.00 -0.95
C THR A 17 -2.00 -2.90 -1.61
N PRO A 18 -2.05 -3.11 -2.93
CA PRO A 18 -1.09 -3.95 -3.65
C PRO A 18 0.38 -3.48 -3.49
N LEU A 19 1.29 -4.44 -3.57
CA LEU A 19 2.73 -4.21 -3.76
C LEU A 19 3.10 -4.80 -5.12
N GLU A 20 3.44 -3.95 -6.09
CA GLU A 20 3.63 -4.34 -7.49
C GLU A 20 5.10 -4.21 -7.89
N SER A 21 5.59 -5.14 -8.72
CA SER A 21 6.93 -5.03 -9.32
C SER A 21 6.93 -4.06 -10.52
N LEU A 22 8.00 -3.29 -10.67
CA LEU A 22 8.19 -2.37 -11.81
C LEU A 22 9.33 -2.85 -12.72
N PRO A 23 9.11 -3.85 -13.59
CA PRO A 23 10.20 -4.52 -14.30
C PRO A 23 10.99 -3.60 -15.23
N ARG A 24 10.33 -2.71 -15.98
CA ARG A 24 11.01 -1.78 -16.90
C ARG A 24 11.87 -0.74 -16.17
N LEU A 25 11.35 -0.22 -15.05
CA LEU A 25 12.10 0.72 -14.21
C LEU A 25 13.26 0.01 -13.49
N SER A 26 13.03 -1.23 -13.07
CA SER A 26 14.06 -2.09 -12.47
C SER A 26 15.23 -2.31 -13.43
N GLU A 27 14.94 -2.61 -14.69
CA GLU A 27 15.95 -2.77 -15.75
C GLU A 27 16.72 -1.46 -15.99
N THR A 28 16.02 -0.33 -16.07
CA THR A 28 16.63 0.99 -16.29
C THR A 28 17.57 1.40 -15.15
N LEU A 29 17.21 1.07 -13.91
CA LEU A 29 17.98 1.46 -12.71
C LEU A 29 18.99 0.39 -12.26
N GLY A 30 18.93 -0.83 -12.80
CA GLY A 30 19.73 -1.96 -12.33
C GLY A 30 19.39 -2.43 -10.90
N LEU A 31 18.16 -2.19 -10.44
CA LEU A 31 17.70 -2.48 -9.06
C LEU A 31 16.36 -3.21 -9.07
N ASN A 32 16.03 -4.00 -8.04
CA ASN A 32 14.70 -4.59 -7.89
C ASN A 32 13.72 -3.55 -7.32
N VAL A 33 12.93 -2.93 -8.20
CA VAL A 33 12.00 -1.87 -7.83
C VAL A 33 10.58 -2.43 -7.67
N LYS A 34 9.96 -2.11 -6.54
CA LYS A 34 8.55 -2.36 -6.24
C LYS A 34 7.87 -1.07 -5.80
N ILE A 35 6.57 -0.96 -6.06
CA ILE A 35 5.74 0.16 -5.62
C ILE A 35 4.61 -0.31 -4.72
N LYS A 36 4.43 0.37 -3.59
CA LYS A 36 3.28 0.22 -2.69
C LYS A 36 2.18 1.17 -3.15
N ARG A 37 1.04 0.62 -3.59
CA ARG A 37 -0.05 1.37 -4.23
C ARG A 37 -0.98 2.05 -3.23
N ASP A 38 -0.44 2.87 -2.33
CA ASP A 38 -1.25 3.56 -1.31
C ASP A 38 -2.16 4.65 -1.91
N ASP A 39 -1.97 5.00 -3.18
CA ASP A 39 -2.94 5.72 -4.00
C ASP A 39 -4.28 4.98 -4.16
N TYR A 40 -4.32 3.66 -3.95
CA TYR A 40 -5.54 2.84 -3.95
C TYR A 40 -6.31 2.85 -2.62
N SER A 41 -5.89 3.67 -1.65
CA SER A 41 -6.59 3.81 -0.36
C SER A 41 -7.90 4.60 -0.42
N GLY A 42 -8.30 5.13 -1.58
CA GLY A 42 -9.44 6.04 -1.73
C GLY A 42 -10.81 5.50 -1.29
N PHE A 43 -11.74 6.43 -1.02
CA PHE A 43 -13.12 6.19 -0.58
C PHE A 43 -14.08 5.68 -1.68
N GLY A 44 -13.64 4.80 -2.56
CA GLY A 44 -14.54 4.19 -3.55
C GLY A 44 -15.58 3.34 -2.81
N ARG A 45 -16.84 3.80 -2.69
CA ARG A 45 -17.92 3.00 -2.08
C ARG A 45 -17.82 1.54 -2.53
N ARG A 46 -17.71 0.59 -1.59
CA ARG A 46 -18.16 -0.79 -1.83
C ARG A 46 -19.60 -0.67 -2.31
N ARG A 47 -19.84 -0.93 -3.59
CA ARG A 47 -21.06 -1.67 -3.93
C ARG A 47 -20.81 -3.12 -3.53
#